data_AF-A0AAV6AD70-F1
#
_entry.id   AF-A0AAV6AD70-F1
#
_cell.length_a   1.000
_cell.length_b   1.000
_cell.length_c   1.000
_cell.angle_alpha   90.00
_cell.angle_beta   90.00
_cell.angle_gamma   90.00
#
_symmetry.space_group_name_H-M   'P 1'
#
loop_
_entity.id
_entity.type
_entity.pdbx_description
1 polymer ?
#
loop_
_entity_poly.entity_id
_entity_poly.type
_entity_poly.pdbx_seq_one_letter_code
_entity_poly.pdbx_strand_id
1 'polypeptide(L)'
;DPAADLRKASEATRGLQKYMPGFQKVLLDYPKATLPGMQEKFFWLKSLIHDEMTYVLAHVLVAADGPARVIARREYYVSTGYNAEQTVGGFLPVKDGTVVITSIHAFTDQVTGMGGGMKRGIGSKVMASKMKDIYEAARKRSQTLR
;
A
#
# COMPACT_ATOMS: atom_id res chain seq x y z
N ASP A 1 -6.08 12.99 -10.40
CA ASP A 1 -4.69 13.49 -10.44
C ASP A 1 -3.89 12.62 -9.49
N PRO A 2 -2.94 11.81 -10.00
CA PRO A 2 -2.16 10.88 -9.18
C PRO A 2 -1.49 11.52 -7.95
N ALA A 3 -1.04 12.77 -8.04
CA ALA A 3 -0.41 13.44 -6.90
C ALA A 3 -1.42 13.70 -5.76
N ALA A 4 -2.56 14.32 -6.08
CA ALA A 4 -3.63 14.56 -5.11
C ALA A 4 -4.23 13.26 -4.54
N ASP A 5 -4.34 12.21 -5.36
CA ASP A 5 -4.86 10.91 -4.95
C ASP A 5 -3.91 10.21 -3.95
N LEU A 6 -2.61 10.15 -4.27
CA LEU A 6 -1.62 9.59 -3.35
C LEU A 6 -1.48 10.40 -2.07
N ARG A 7 -1.67 11.73 -2.12
CA ARG A 7 -1.73 12.57 -0.92
C ARG A 7 -2.86 12.13 0.02
N LYS A 8 -4.08 11.91 -0.50
CA LYS A 8 -5.21 11.40 0.29
C LYS A 8 -4.91 10.03 0.90
N ALA A 9 -4.27 9.13 0.16
CA ALA A 9 -3.88 7.82 0.68
C ALA A 9 -2.85 7.93 1.83
N SER A 10 -1.88 8.84 1.72
CA SER A 10 -0.92 9.11 2.80
C SER A 10 -1.61 9.66 4.05
N GLU A 11 -2.56 10.58 3.88
CA GLU A 11 -3.35 11.16 4.98
C GLU A 11 -4.25 10.12 5.66
N ALA A 12 -4.85 9.21 4.88
CA ALA A 12 -5.67 8.10 5.41
C ALA A 12 -4.85 7.11 6.26
N THR A 13 -3.53 7.07 6.09
CA THR A 13 -2.63 6.18 6.83
C THR A 13 -2.16 6.77 8.18
N ARG A 14 -2.89 7.77 8.72
CA ARG A 14 -2.56 8.47 9.99
C ARG A 14 -2.25 7.57 11.18
N GLY A 15 -2.83 6.36 11.24
CA GLY A 15 -2.56 5.39 12.31
C GLY A 15 -1.08 4.97 12.40
N LEU A 16 -0.35 5.05 11.28
CA LEU A 16 1.08 4.79 11.21
C LEU A 16 1.91 5.80 12.00
N GLN A 17 1.43 7.05 12.16
CA GLN A 17 2.14 8.10 12.88
C GLN A 17 2.52 7.70 14.30
N LYS A 18 1.69 6.90 14.97
CA LYS A 18 1.94 6.42 16.33
C LYS A 18 3.19 5.52 16.42
N TYR A 19 3.51 4.80 15.36
CA TYR A 19 4.55 3.76 15.36
C TYR A 19 5.77 4.13 14.52
N MET A 20 5.57 4.92 13.46
CA MET A 20 6.59 5.32 12.48
C MET A 20 6.38 6.79 12.08
N PRO A 21 6.46 7.76 13.01
CA PRO A 21 6.17 9.17 12.73
C PRO A 21 7.07 9.75 11.63
N GLY A 22 8.35 9.37 11.60
CA GLY A 22 9.29 9.78 10.57
C GLY A 22 8.86 9.31 9.17
N PHE A 23 8.42 8.06 9.05
CA PHE A 23 7.96 7.52 7.77
C PHE A 23 6.61 8.12 7.33
N GLN A 24 5.69 8.39 8.28
CA GLN A 24 4.47 9.13 7.95
C GLN A 24 4.78 10.52 7.37
N LYS A 25 5.79 11.22 7.92
CA LYS A 25 6.26 12.49 7.37
C LYS A 25 6.82 12.32 5.95
N VAL A 26 7.60 11.26 5.69
CA VAL A 26 8.08 10.94 4.33
C VAL A 26 6.89 10.77 3.38
N LEU A 27 5.86 10.00 3.74
CA LEU A 27 4.71 9.80 2.86
C LEU A 27 3.97 11.10 2.50
N LEU A 28 3.93 12.07 3.42
CA LEU A 28 3.27 13.35 3.20
C LEU A 28 4.14 14.35 2.43
N ASP A 29 5.43 14.42 2.74
CA ASP A 29 6.31 15.53 2.30
C ASP A 29 7.41 15.09 1.33
N TYR A 30 7.40 13.85 0.84
CA TYR A 30 8.34 13.40 -0.20
C TYR A 30 8.30 14.32 -1.43
N PRO A 31 9.46 14.65 -2.05
CA PRO A 31 10.82 14.19 -1.72
C PRO A 31 11.54 15.08 -0.69
N LYS A 32 10.89 16.11 -0.13
CA LYS A 32 11.53 17.04 0.82
C LYS A 32 11.82 16.40 2.17
N ALA A 33 11.03 15.40 2.56
CA ALA A 33 11.28 14.58 3.74
C ALA A 33 11.90 13.23 3.35
N THR A 34 12.96 12.87 4.06
CA THR A 34 13.61 11.56 4.00
C THR A 34 13.77 11.01 5.41
N LEU A 35 14.16 9.75 5.53
CA LEU A 35 14.44 9.09 6.80
C LEU A 35 15.79 8.38 6.71
N PRO A 36 16.71 8.53 7.68
CA PRO A 36 18.00 7.86 7.65
C PRO A 36 17.85 6.33 7.51
N GLY A 37 18.64 5.73 6.62
CA GLY A 37 18.58 4.28 6.35
C GLY A 37 17.34 3.81 5.59
N MET A 38 16.45 4.71 5.17
CA MET A 38 15.37 4.37 4.26
C MET A 38 15.95 3.93 2.90
N GLN A 39 15.42 2.84 2.37
CA GLN A 39 15.73 2.39 1.02
C GLN A 39 14.58 2.80 0.10
N GLU A 40 14.93 3.30 -1.08
CA GLU A 40 13.95 3.57 -2.13
C GLU A 40 14.37 2.93 -3.44
N LYS A 41 13.39 2.55 -4.26
CA LYS A 41 13.64 2.12 -5.65
C LYS A 41 12.48 2.49 -6.55
N PHE A 42 12.83 2.84 -7.78
CA PHE A 42 11.90 2.97 -8.89
C PHE A 42 12.16 1.85 -9.91
N PHE A 43 11.10 1.23 -10.41
CA PHE A 43 11.24 0.21 -11.46
C PHE A 43 9.94 0.08 -12.25
N TRP A 44 10.09 -0.29 -13.53
CA TRP A 44 8.98 -0.59 -14.40
C TRP A 44 8.53 -2.03 -14.25
N LEU A 45 7.23 -2.22 -14.32
CA LEU A 45 6.57 -3.51 -14.27
C LEU A 45 5.66 -3.62 -15.49
N LYS A 46 5.61 -4.82 -16.05
CA LYS A 46 4.63 -5.20 -17.06
C LYS A 46 3.65 -6.17 -16.39
N SER A 47 2.39 -5.77 -16.27
CA SER A 47 1.34 -6.54 -15.60
C SER A 47 0.18 -6.81 -16.55
N LEU A 48 -0.45 -7.98 -16.45
CA LEU A 48 -1.69 -8.28 -17.16
C LEU A 48 -2.86 -7.93 -16.22
N ILE A 49 -3.62 -6.90 -16.56
CA ILE A 49 -4.74 -6.39 -15.75
C ILE A 49 -5.98 -6.37 -16.63
N HIS A 50 -7.04 -7.08 -16.23
CA HIS A 50 -8.27 -7.24 -17.04
C HIS A 50 -7.98 -7.62 -18.50
N ASP A 51 -7.10 -8.61 -18.69
CA ASP A 51 -6.64 -9.10 -19.99
C ASP A 51 -5.91 -8.06 -20.88
N GLU A 52 -5.54 -6.91 -20.32
CA GLU A 52 -4.77 -5.86 -20.98
C GLU A 52 -3.35 -5.75 -20.39
N MET A 53 -2.34 -5.72 -21.27
CA MET A 53 -0.96 -5.49 -20.84
C MET A 53 -0.79 -4.04 -20.39
N THR A 54 -0.57 -3.87 -19.09
CA THR A 54 -0.43 -2.59 -18.42
C THR A 54 1.01 -2.39 -17.95
N TYR A 55 1.59 -1.24 -18.29
CA TYR A 55 2.87 -0.81 -17.77
C TYR A 55 2.67 0.07 -16.53
N VAL A 56 3.43 -0.25 -15.48
CA VAL A 56 3.33 0.41 -14.17
C VAL A 56 4.71 0.86 -13.74
N LEU A 57 4.85 2.14 -13.39
CA LEU A 57 6.02 2.61 -12.66
C LEU A 57 5.75 2.39 -11.17
N ALA A 58 6.56 1.55 -10.53
CA ALA A 58 6.51 1.34 -9.09
C ALA A 58 7.59 2.15 -8.39
N HIS A 59 7.21 2.86 -7.34
CA HIS A 59 8.08 3.48 -6.36
C HIS A 59 7.91 2.75 -5.03
N VAL A 60 8.97 2.10 -4.56
CA VAL A 60 8.97 1.36 -3.29
C VAL A 60 9.88 2.05 -2.30
N LEU A 61 9.33 2.34 -1.13
CA LEU A 61 9.99 2.93 0.03
C LEU A 61 9.98 1.91 1.17
N VAL A 62 11.12 1.63 1.77
CA VAL A 62 11.25 0.71 2.92
C VAL A 62 12.01 1.40 4.02
N ALA A 63 11.49 1.33 5.24
CA ALA A 63 12.15 1.90 6.40
C ALA A 63 12.00 1.04 7.66
N ALA A 64 12.85 1.34 8.63
CA ALA A 64 12.84 0.77 9.96
C ALA A 64 12.91 1.88 11.00
N ASP A 65 12.24 1.69 12.13
CA ASP A 65 12.42 2.50 13.35
C ASP A 65 12.37 1.54 14.55
N GLY A 66 13.52 1.32 15.18
CA GLY A 66 13.68 0.29 16.20
C GLY A 66 13.26 -1.11 15.69
N PRO A 67 12.29 -1.80 16.34
CA PRO A 67 11.76 -3.07 15.87
C PRO A 67 10.68 -2.94 14.78
N ALA A 68 10.16 -1.73 14.53
CA ALA A 68 9.13 -1.52 13.53
C ALA A 68 9.73 -1.56 12.12
N ARG A 69 8.98 -2.15 11.18
CA ARG A 69 9.33 -2.16 9.75
C ARG A 69 8.13 -1.71 8.95
N VAL A 70 8.35 -0.88 7.94
CA VAL A 70 7.29 -0.40 7.05
C VAL A 70 7.76 -0.41 5.61
N ILE A 71 6.82 -0.72 4.72
CA ILE A 71 6.97 -0.61 3.27
C ILE A 71 5.82 0.23 2.74
N ALA A 72 6.12 1.17 1.87
CA ALA A 72 5.13 1.80 1.01
C ALA A 72 5.48 1.53 -0.45
N ARG A 73 4.47 1.17 -1.23
CA ARG A 73 4.55 1.03 -2.67
C ARG A 73 3.55 1.99 -3.28
N ARG A 74 4.03 2.86 -4.14
CA ARG A 74 3.22 3.72 -5.01
C ARG A 74 3.32 3.19 -6.42
N GLU A 75 2.18 3.00 -7.06
CA GLU A 75 2.11 2.51 -8.43
C GLU A 75 1.44 3.58 -9.29
N TYR A 76 2.09 3.93 -10.38
CA TYR A 76 1.62 4.88 -11.38
C TYR A 76 1.36 4.12 -12.67
N TYR A 77 0.08 4.03 -13.04
CA TYR A 77 -0.35 3.22 -14.18
C TYR A 77 -0.36 4.09 -15.44
N VAL A 78 0.18 3.54 -16.53
CA VAL A 78 0.18 4.21 -17.85
C VAL A 78 -1.08 3.82 -18.67
N SER A 79 -1.93 2.95 -18.14
CA SER A 79 -3.14 2.40 -18.79
C SER A 79 -4.43 3.17 -18.48
N THR A 80 -5.51 2.84 -19.19
CA THR A 80 -6.86 3.40 -19.05
C THR A 80 -7.67 2.87 -17.84
N GLY A 81 -7.17 1.86 -17.13
CA GLY A 81 -7.92 1.16 -16.08
C GLY A 81 -7.75 1.74 -14.67
N TYR A 82 -6.50 1.80 -14.21
CA TYR A 82 -6.13 2.39 -12.93
C TYR A 82 -5.32 3.66 -13.17
N ASN A 83 -5.38 4.58 -12.22
CA ASN A 83 -4.63 5.84 -12.28
C ASN A 83 -3.39 5.74 -11.39
N ALA A 84 -3.61 5.43 -10.12
CA ALA A 84 -2.56 5.24 -9.13
C ALA A 84 -2.99 4.26 -8.03
N GLU A 85 -2.02 3.67 -7.35
CA GLU A 85 -2.25 2.92 -6.12
C GLU A 85 -1.22 3.33 -5.07
N GLN A 86 -1.64 3.36 -3.80
CA GLN A 86 -0.70 3.30 -2.67
C GLN A 86 -1.02 2.12 -1.78
N THR A 87 -0.05 1.23 -1.64
CA THR A 87 -0.05 0.16 -0.65
C THR A 87 0.94 0.50 0.46
N VAL A 88 0.50 0.46 1.72
CA VAL A 88 1.35 0.57 2.91
C VAL A 88 1.22 -0.72 3.73
N GLY A 89 2.34 -1.42 3.90
CA GLY A 89 2.46 -2.59 4.77
C GLY A 89 3.33 -2.29 5.97
N GLY A 90 3.02 -2.85 7.13
CA GLY A 90 3.79 -2.61 8.35
C GLY A 90 3.85 -3.80 9.29
N PHE A 91 4.97 -3.95 9.96
CA PHE A 91 5.21 -4.88 11.07
C PHE A 91 5.47 -4.04 12.31
N LEU A 92 4.44 -3.91 13.15
CA LEU A 92 4.42 -2.97 14.27
C LEU A 92 4.55 -3.76 15.58
N PRO A 93 5.61 -3.51 16.39
CA PRO A 93 5.78 -4.20 17.67
C PRO A 93 4.68 -3.78 18.66
N VAL A 94 4.14 -4.77 19.36
CA VAL A 94 3.22 -4.60 20.50
C VAL A 94 3.72 -5.45 21.66
N LYS A 95 3.19 -5.23 22.88
CA LYS A 95 3.68 -5.88 24.11
C LYS A 95 3.83 -7.40 23.96
N ASP A 96 2.86 -8.05 23.31
CA ASP A 96 2.78 -9.51 23.21
C ASP A 96 3.00 -10.03 21.77
N GLY A 97 3.68 -9.27 20.91
CA GLY A 97 4.03 -9.71 19.56
C GLY A 97 4.13 -8.60 18.50
N THR A 98 3.67 -8.90 17.28
CA THR A 98 3.73 -7.96 16.15
C THR A 98 2.37 -7.88 15.48
N VAL A 99 1.85 -6.67 15.31
CA VAL A 99 0.69 -6.40 14.47
C VAL A 99 1.18 -6.21 13.03
N VAL A 100 0.62 -7.01 12.11
CA VAL A 100 0.85 -6.83 10.67
C VAL A 100 -0.30 -6.03 10.09
N ILE A 101 0.01 -4.90 9.46
CA ILE A 101 -0.98 -4.03 8.83
C ILE A 101 -0.79 -4.01 7.32
N THR A 102 -1.89 -3.83 6.61
CA THR A 102 -1.88 -3.45 5.20
C THR A 102 -3.02 -2.49 4.92
N SER A 103 -2.68 -1.38 4.26
CA SER A 103 -3.60 -0.36 3.79
C SER A 103 -3.38 -0.21 2.29
N ILE A 104 -4.44 -0.32 1.49
CA ILE A 104 -4.36 -0.26 0.03
C ILE A 104 -5.39 0.76 -0.43
N HIS A 105 -4.94 1.75 -1.20
CA HIS A 105 -5.78 2.76 -1.83
C HIS A 105 -5.53 2.73 -3.33
N ALA A 106 -6.46 2.14 -4.07
CA ALA A 106 -6.46 2.14 -5.53
C ALA A 106 -7.38 3.24 -6.04
N PHE A 107 -6.90 4.00 -7.03
CA PHE A 107 -7.61 5.11 -7.66
C PHE A 107 -7.87 4.77 -9.11
N THR A 108 -9.13 4.89 -9.52
CA THR A 108 -9.59 4.60 -10.87
C THR A 108 -10.80 5.46 -11.20
N ASP A 109 -10.87 5.93 -12.43
CA ASP A 109 -12.01 6.67 -12.92
C ASP A 109 -13.22 5.75 -13.23
N GLN A 110 -13.03 4.42 -13.27
CA GLN A 110 -14.09 3.45 -13.58
C GLN A 110 -15.20 3.36 -12.51
N VAL A 111 -15.00 3.97 -11.35
CA VAL A 111 -15.96 3.99 -10.23
C VAL A 111 -16.54 5.39 -9.96
N THR A 112 -16.35 6.35 -10.86
CA THR A 112 -16.80 7.74 -10.69
C THR A 112 -18.27 7.97 -11.11
N GLY A 113 -18.96 6.96 -11.67
CA GLY A 113 -20.36 7.04 -12.13
C GLY A 113 -21.42 6.43 -11.20
N MET A 114 -22.67 6.38 -11.69
CA MET A 114 -23.82 5.81 -10.97
C MET A 114 -23.53 4.36 -10.54
N GLY A 115 -23.74 4.04 -9.25
CA GLY A 115 -23.42 2.72 -8.69
C GLY A 115 -21.95 2.53 -8.25
N GLY A 116 -21.08 3.54 -8.40
CA GLY A 116 -19.68 3.49 -7.99
C GLY A 116 -19.47 3.14 -6.50
N GLY A 117 -20.33 3.64 -5.61
CA GLY A 117 -20.31 3.29 -4.18
C GLY A 117 -20.56 1.81 -3.91
N MET A 118 -21.50 1.19 -4.65
CA MET A 118 -21.80 -0.24 -4.53
C MET A 118 -20.67 -1.10 -5.10
N LYS A 119 -20.09 -0.71 -6.25
CA LYS A 119 -18.90 -1.36 -6.83
C LYS A 119 -17.71 -1.34 -5.87
N ARG A 120 -17.45 -0.18 -5.24
CA ARG A 120 -16.41 -0.04 -4.20
C ARG A 120 -16.69 -0.96 -3.01
N GLY A 121 -17.92 -1.00 -2.50
CA GLY A 121 -18.29 -1.86 -1.37
C GLY A 121 -18.10 -3.35 -1.64
N ILE A 122 -18.46 -3.83 -2.83
CA ILE A 122 -18.20 -5.21 -3.25
C ILE A 122 -16.70 -5.46 -3.37
N GLY A 123 -15.96 -4.57 -4.05
CA GLY A 123 -14.51 -4.67 -4.21
C GLY A 123 -13.78 -4.74 -2.87
N SER A 124 -14.14 -3.88 -1.90
CA SER A 124 -13.56 -3.89 -0.56
C SER A 124 -13.79 -5.21 0.19
N LYS A 125 -14.98 -5.80 0.10
CA LYS A 125 -15.28 -7.11 0.72
C LYS A 125 -14.47 -8.23 0.09
N VAL A 126 -14.38 -8.27 -1.23
CA VAL A 126 -13.58 -9.25 -1.97
C VAL A 126 -12.10 -9.13 -1.60
N MET A 127 -11.58 -7.90 -1.57
CA MET A 127 -10.19 -7.65 -1.20
C MET A 127 -9.90 -8.06 0.24
N ALA A 128 -10.76 -7.71 1.18
CA ALA A 128 -10.62 -8.11 2.59
C ALA A 128 -10.57 -9.64 2.75
N SER A 129 -11.44 -10.38 2.05
CA SER A 129 -11.43 -11.84 2.06
C SER A 129 -10.12 -12.40 1.52
N LYS A 130 -9.67 -11.93 0.35
CA LYS A 130 -8.42 -12.39 -0.27
C LYS A 130 -7.20 -12.06 0.61
N MET A 131 -7.16 -10.88 1.20
CA MET A 131 -6.08 -10.51 2.13
C MET A 131 -6.06 -11.42 3.35
N LYS A 132 -7.22 -11.73 3.93
CA LYS A 132 -7.33 -12.69 5.03
C LYS A 132 -6.74 -14.04 4.65
N ASP A 133 -7.09 -14.56 3.47
CA ASP A 133 -6.59 -15.86 2.99
C ASP A 133 -5.05 -15.85 2.82
N ILE A 134 -4.50 -14.76 2.27
CA ILE A 134 -3.05 -14.59 2.12
C ILE A 134 -2.35 -14.57 3.49
N TYR A 135 -2.90 -13.83 4.45
CA TYR A 135 -2.34 -13.74 5.80
C TYR A 135 -2.43 -15.06 6.57
N GLU A 136 -3.55 -15.77 6.47
CA GLU A 136 -3.70 -17.12 7.04
C GLU A 136 -2.70 -18.10 6.43
N ALA A 137 -2.51 -18.07 5.10
CA ALA A 137 -1.53 -18.90 4.43
C ALA A 137 -0.09 -18.55 4.86
N ALA A 138 0.23 -17.26 5.00
CA ALA A 138 1.54 -16.81 5.49
C ALA A 138 1.77 -17.25 6.95
N ARG A 139 0.76 -17.12 7.81
CA ARG A 139 0.80 -17.58 9.20
C ARG A 139 1.09 -19.08 9.27
N LYS A 140 0.33 -19.91 8.55
CA LYS A 140 0.55 -21.37 8.50
C LYS A 140 1.98 -21.72 8.08
N ARG A 141 2.49 -21.11 7.00
CA ARG A 141 3.87 -21.33 6.53
C ARG A 141 4.92 -20.95 7.58
N SER A 142 4.71 -19.85 8.31
CA SER A 142 5.64 -19.41 9.36
C SER A 142 5.70 -20.36 10.56
N GLN A 143 4.63 -21.12 10.82
CA GLN A 143 4.58 -22.11 11.89
C GLN A 143 5.27 -23.43 11.52
N THR A 144 5.33 -23.76 10.23
CA THR A 144 6.03 -24.96 9.72
C THR A 144 7.55 -24.75 9.60
N LEU A 145 8.02 -23.50 9.58
CA LEU A 145 9.43 -23.12 9.50
C LEU A 145 10.10 -22.96 10.88
N ARG A 146 9.38 -23.27 11.97
CA ARG A 146 9.88 -23.37 13.34
C ARG A 146 10.06 -24.83 13.71
#